data_AF-A0A2S0K202-F1
#
_entry.id   AF-A0A2S0K202-F1
#
_cell.length_a   1.000
_cell.length_b   1.000
_cell.length_c   1.000
_cell.angle_alpha   90.00
_cell.angle_beta   90.00
_cell.angle_gamma   90.00
#
_symmetry.space_group_name_H-M   'P 1'
#
loop_
_entity.id
_entity.type
_entity.pdbx_description
1 polymer ?
#
loop_
_entity_poly.entity_id
_entity_poly.type
_entity_poly.pdbx_seq_one_letter_code
_entity_poly.pdbx_strand_id
1 'polypeptide(L)'
;MAKKARGYRREESYVNKYTAIQALHHNDHYSISLLCECAGIARSAYYKWTQRVPTKRQLENNEILKEINALHEKGQAKFGYRKMKLHLNHKYNKQFNHKRIYRLMKLAASPSQSMQMDAPQPTPTLKNPVGNLFNEE
;
A
#
# COMPACT_ATOMS: atom_id res chain seq x y z
N MET A 1 -19.61 -6.91 -28.17
CA MET A 1 -18.62 -6.10 -27.42
C MET A 1 -18.72 -6.42 -25.93
N ALA A 2 -17.77 -7.18 -25.39
CA ALA A 2 -17.81 -7.63 -24.00
C ALA A 2 -17.48 -6.48 -23.04
N LYS A 3 -18.44 -6.15 -22.16
CA LYS A 3 -18.24 -5.17 -21.09
C LYS A 3 -17.23 -5.74 -20.09
N LYS A 4 -16.00 -5.23 -20.11
CA LYS A 4 -14.94 -5.58 -19.17
C LYS A 4 -15.41 -5.30 -17.75
N ALA A 5 -15.65 -6.36 -16.97
CA ALA A 5 -15.96 -6.26 -15.55
C ALA A 5 -14.87 -5.41 -14.87
N ARG A 6 -15.28 -4.41 -14.07
CA ARG A 6 -14.36 -3.58 -13.29
C ARG A 6 -13.73 -4.45 -12.20
N GLY A 7 -12.68 -5.18 -12.58
CA GLY A 7 -11.98 -6.10 -11.69
C GLY A 7 -11.46 -5.36 -10.48
N TYR A 8 -11.91 -5.77 -9.30
CA TYR A 8 -11.09 -5.72 -8.10
C TYR A 8 -9.86 -6.61 -8.41
N ARG A 9 -8.80 -5.98 -8.89
CA ARG A 9 -7.54 -6.63 -9.25
C ARG A 9 -7.03 -7.31 -7.97
N ARG A 10 -6.69 -8.60 -8.05
CA ARG A 10 -6.00 -9.39 -7.01
C ARG A 10 -4.67 -8.71 -6.63
N GLU A 11 -4.69 -7.61 -5.89
CA GLU A 11 -3.47 -6.96 -5.39
C GLU A 11 -2.96 -7.69 -4.14
N GLU A 12 -3.83 -8.33 -3.36
CA GLU A 12 -3.49 -9.04 -2.11
C GLU A 12 -2.45 -10.16 -2.31
N SER A 13 -2.53 -10.92 -3.41
CA SER A 13 -1.56 -12.01 -3.68
C SER A 13 -0.15 -11.50 -4.03
N TYR A 14 -0.05 -10.31 -4.62
CA TYR A 14 1.23 -9.77 -5.08
C TYR A 14 1.99 -9.03 -3.96
N VAL A 15 1.27 -8.32 -3.09
CA VAL A 15 1.88 -7.57 -1.97
C VAL A 15 2.71 -8.50 -1.09
N ASN A 16 2.21 -9.70 -0.77
CA ASN A 16 2.94 -10.69 0.03
C ASN A 16 4.26 -11.13 -0.60
N LYS A 17 4.33 -11.25 -1.94
CA LYS A 17 5.56 -11.66 -2.63
C LYS A 17 6.62 -10.56 -2.61
N TYR A 18 6.22 -9.31 -2.86
CA TYR A 18 7.16 -8.19 -2.85
C TYR A 18 7.74 -7.95 -1.45
N THR A 19 6.88 -8.01 -0.42
CA THR A 19 7.32 -7.88 0.98
C THR A 19 8.28 -9.01 1.38
N ALA A 20 8.02 -10.25 0.95
CA ALA A 20 8.93 -11.37 1.21
C ALA A 20 10.31 -11.18 0.54
N ILE A 21 10.33 -10.73 -0.73
CA ILE A 21 11.59 -10.42 -1.44
C ILE A 21 12.37 -9.32 -0.70
N GLN A 22 11.68 -8.27 -0.25
CA GLN A 22 12.31 -7.18 0.48
C GLN A 22 12.90 -7.66 1.82
N ALA A 23 12.18 -8.51 2.56
CA ALA A 23 12.64 -9.08 3.83
C ALA A 23 13.87 -9.98 3.64
N LEU A 24 13.86 -10.88 2.65
CA LEU A 24 14.99 -11.77 2.35
C LEU A 24 16.22 -11.00 1.88
N HIS A 25 16.03 -9.94 1.08
CA HIS A 25 17.12 -9.06 0.67
C HIS A 25 17.73 -8.31 1.86
N HIS A 26 16.92 -7.90 2.83
CA HIS A 26 17.39 -7.14 3.99
C HIS A 26 18.06 -8.02 5.06
N ASN A 27 17.51 -9.20 5.33
CA ASN A 27 17.99 -10.09 6.39
C ASN A 27 19.18 -10.94 5.95
N ASP A 28 19.12 -11.51 4.74
CA ASP A 28 20.06 -12.53 4.29
C ASP A 28 20.97 -12.04 3.14
N HIS A 29 20.84 -10.77 2.75
CA HIS A 29 21.62 -10.12 1.68
C HIS A 29 21.56 -10.83 0.30
N TYR A 30 20.49 -11.58 0.03
CA TYR A 30 20.28 -12.21 -1.28
C TYR A 30 20.05 -11.17 -2.39
N SER A 31 20.53 -11.47 -3.59
CA SER A 31 20.32 -10.57 -4.75
C SER A 31 18.84 -10.47 -5.14
N ILE A 32 18.37 -9.25 -5.42
CA ILE A 32 16.98 -8.98 -5.87
C ILE A 32 16.65 -9.74 -7.16
N SER A 33 17.62 -9.88 -8.06
CA SER A 33 17.46 -10.61 -9.32
C SER A 33 17.10 -12.08 -9.07
N LEU A 34 17.84 -12.76 -8.19
CA LEU A 34 17.60 -14.16 -7.83
C LEU A 34 16.22 -14.33 -7.17
N LEU A 35 15.90 -13.45 -6.22
CA LEU A 35 14.62 -13.51 -5.50
C LEU A 35 13.42 -13.27 -6.43
N CYS A 36 13.55 -12.36 -7.41
CA CYS A 36 12.51 -12.12 -8.41
C CYS A 36 12.31 -13.33 -9.33
N GLU A 37 13.39 -14.00 -9.73
CA GLU A 37 13.36 -15.21 -10.54
C GLU A 37 12.68 -16.36 -9.78
N CYS A 38 13.09 -16.61 -8.53
CA CYS A 38 12.46 -17.62 -7.67
C CYS A 38 10.97 -17.35 -7.43
N ALA A 39 10.56 -16.09 -7.30
CA ALA A 39 9.17 -15.70 -7.07
C ALA A 39 8.29 -15.67 -8.35
N GLY A 40 8.91 -15.82 -9.53
CA GLY A 40 8.25 -15.69 -10.83
C GLY A 40 7.75 -14.27 -11.12
N ILE A 41 8.50 -13.26 -10.71
CA ILE A 41 8.16 -11.84 -10.86
C ILE A 41 9.18 -11.16 -11.77
N ALA A 42 8.70 -10.30 -12.67
CA ALA A 42 9.60 -9.46 -13.45
C ALA A 42 10.32 -8.45 -12.54
N ARG A 43 11.64 -8.32 -12.67
CA ARG A 43 12.45 -7.36 -11.91
C ARG A 43 11.92 -5.92 -12.03
N SER A 44 11.41 -5.54 -13.20
CA SER A 44 10.76 -4.24 -13.44
C SER A 44 9.50 -4.04 -12.60
N ALA A 45 8.74 -5.10 -12.31
CA ALA A 45 7.57 -5.03 -11.45
C ALA A 45 7.94 -4.78 -9.98
N TYR A 46 9.02 -5.39 -9.50
CA TYR A 46 9.55 -5.16 -8.15
C TYR A 46 9.96 -3.69 -7.94
N TYR A 47 10.77 -3.13 -8.84
CA TYR A 47 11.18 -1.73 -8.71
C TYR A 47 10.02 -0.76 -8.90
N LYS A 48 9.06 -1.08 -9.78
CA LYS A 48 7.82 -0.29 -9.93
C LYS A 48 6.97 -0.29 -8.66
N TRP A 49 6.90 -1.42 -7.95
CA TRP A 49 6.23 -1.51 -6.66
C TRP A 49 6.96 -0.68 -5.60
N THR A 50 8.29 -0.78 -5.55
CA THR A 50 9.14 -0.05 -4.59
C THR A 50 9.04 1.47 -4.78
N GLN A 51 8.98 1.95 -6.03
CA GLN A 51 8.91 3.37 -6.37
C GLN A 51 7.48 3.93 -6.42
N ARG A 52 6.48 3.17 -5.96
CA ARG A 52 5.07 3.58 -6.10
C ARG A 52 4.74 4.75 -5.17
N VAL A 53 4.58 5.94 -5.76
CA VAL A 53 4.10 7.11 -5.02
C VAL A 53 2.57 7.05 -4.86
N PRO A 54 2.04 7.17 -3.63
CA PRO A 54 0.60 7.19 -3.42
C PRO A 54 -0.02 8.46 -4.04
N THR A 55 -1.14 8.30 -4.71
CA THR A 55 -1.88 9.45 -5.27
C THR A 55 -2.52 10.27 -4.14
N LYS A 56 -2.74 11.58 -4.35
CA LYS A 56 -3.46 12.47 -3.40
C LYS A 56 -4.75 11.85 -2.83
N ARG A 57 -5.53 11.17 -3.69
CA ARG A 57 -6.77 10.49 -3.28
C ARG A 57 -6.53 9.26 -2.40
N GLN A 58 -5.43 8.54 -2.62
CA GLN A 58 -5.05 7.39 -1.80
C GLN A 58 -4.57 7.85 -0.42
N LEU A 59 -3.78 8.94 -0.36
CA LEU A 59 -3.39 9.57 0.90
C LEU A 59 -4.64 9.98 1.71
N GLU A 60 -5.57 10.70 1.09
CA GLU A 60 -6.80 11.12 1.77
C GLU A 60 -7.66 9.91 2.23
N ASN A 61 -7.69 8.82 1.45
CA ASN A 61 -8.35 7.59 1.88
C ASN A 61 -7.64 6.95 3.10
N ASN A 62 -6.31 6.92 3.12
CA ASN A 62 -5.54 6.36 4.22
C ASN A 62 -5.74 7.18 5.50
N GLU A 63 -5.79 8.51 5.40
CA GLU A 63 -6.12 9.39 6.53
C GLU A 63 -7.53 9.12 7.08
N ILE A 64 -8.53 9.01 6.19
CA ILE A 64 -9.90 8.69 6.60
C ILE A 64 -9.96 7.30 7.28
N LEU A 65 -9.25 6.30 6.75
CA LEU A 65 -9.18 4.97 7.35
C LEU A 65 -8.52 4.98 8.73
N LYS A 66 -7.43 5.73 8.89
CA LYS A 66 -6.77 5.94 10.19
C LYS A 66 -7.74 6.54 11.20
N GLU A 67 -8.50 7.55 10.79
CA GLU A 67 -9.50 8.18 11.67
C GLU A 67 -10.62 7.21 12.06
N ILE A 68 -11.14 6.45 11.09
CA ILE A 68 -12.17 5.43 11.36
C ILE A 68 -11.66 4.42 12.39
N ASN A 69 -10.44 3.89 12.21
CA ASN A 69 -9.84 2.93 13.14
C ASN A 69 -9.66 3.54 14.53
N ALA A 70 -9.14 4.77 14.63
CA ALA A 70 -8.96 5.46 15.91
C ALA A 70 -10.28 5.68 16.66
N LEU A 71 -11.38 5.94 15.95
CA LEU A 71 -12.71 6.07 16.57
C LEU A 71 -13.26 4.72 17.03
N HIS A 72 -13.00 3.65 16.28
CA HIS A 72 -13.37 2.30 16.68
C HIS A 72 -12.65 1.88 17.97
N GLU A 73 -11.34 2.14 18.07
CA GLU A 73 -10.53 1.89 19.28
C GLU A 73 -11.03 2.67 20.51
N LYS A 74 -11.49 3.91 20.31
CA LYS A 74 -12.07 4.76 21.37
C LYS A 74 -13.46 4.30 21.85
N GLY A 75 -13.93 3.11 21.47
CA GLY A 75 -15.23 2.57 21.87
C GLY A 75 -16.42 3.16 21.09
N GLN A 76 -16.18 3.94 20.03
CA GLN A 76 -17.23 4.46 19.15
C GLN A 76 -17.61 3.47 18.04
N ALA A 77 -17.37 2.17 18.24
CA ALA A 77 -17.70 1.11 17.28
C ALA A 77 -19.19 1.08 16.85
N LYS A 78 -20.09 1.72 17.61
CA LYS A 78 -21.51 1.93 17.24
C LYS A 78 -21.74 3.05 16.21
N PHE A 79 -20.69 3.73 15.72
CA PHE A 79 -20.82 4.77 14.72
C PHE A 79 -21.19 4.17 13.36
N GLY A 80 -22.47 4.27 13.00
CA GLY A 80 -22.89 4.03 11.62
C GLY A 80 -22.30 5.08 10.67
N TYR A 81 -22.29 4.74 9.37
CA TYR A 81 -21.67 5.56 8.31
C TYR A 81 -22.16 7.03 8.30
N ARG A 82 -23.40 7.29 8.75
CA ARG A 82 -23.97 8.65 8.80
C ARG A 82 -23.29 9.53 9.86
N LYS A 83 -23.04 8.98 11.06
CA LYS A 83 -22.31 9.69 12.13
C LYS A 83 -20.85 9.86 11.74
N MET A 84 -20.25 8.81 11.16
CA MET A 84 -18.87 8.86 10.65
C MET A 84 -18.69 9.96 9.59
N LYS A 85 -19.63 10.06 8.63
CA LYS A 85 -19.62 11.13 7.62
C LYS A 85 -19.62 12.51 8.26
N LEU A 86 -20.49 12.75 9.24
CA LEU A 86 -20.59 14.07 9.90
C LEU A 86 -19.28 14.42 10.62
N HIS A 87 -18.71 13.46 11.36
CA HIS A 87 -17.42 13.63 12.03
C HIS A 87 -16.30 13.96 11.05
N LEU A 88 -16.16 13.17 9.98
CA LEU A 88 -15.14 13.39 8.96
C LEU A 88 -15.33 14.72 8.24
N ASN A 89 -16.57 15.09 7.91
CA ASN A 89 -16.84 16.35 7.25
C ASN A 89 -16.48 17.55 8.13
N HIS A 90 -16.75 17.45 9.43
CA HIS A 90 -16.39 18.47 10.41
C HIS A 90 -14.87 18.55 10.59
N LYS A 91 -14.20 17.41 10.79
CA LYS A 91 -12.76 17.34 11.03
C LYS A 91 -11.92 17.85 9.87
N TYR A 92 -12.27 17.46 8.64
CA TYR A 92 -11.51 17.84 7.44
C TYR A 92 -12.07 19.08 6.74
N ASN A 93 -13.12 19.70 7.29
CA ASN A 93 -13.86 20.82 6.70
C ASN A 93 -14.19 20.59 5.20
N LYS A 94 -14.62 19.37 4.86
CA LYS A 94 -14.85 18.91 3.49
C LYS A 94 -16.14 18.13 3.40
N GLN A 95 -16.82 18.18 2.25
CA GLN A 95 -18.03 17.40 2.03
C GLN A 95 -17.73 16.07 1.34
N PHE A 96 -17.55 15.01 2.12
CA PHE A 96 -17.35 13.67 1.58
C PHE A 96 -18.67 13.02 1.12
N ASN A 97 -18.61 12.28 0.00
CA ASN A 97 -19.73 11.48 -0.49
C ASN A 97 -19.98 10.29 0.46
N HIS A 98 -21.23 10.10 0.87
CA HIS A 98 -21.65 8.99 1.74
C HIS A 98 -21.24 7.61 1.21
N LYS A 99 -21.26 7.39 -0.11
CA LYS A 99 -20.81 6.13 -0.74
C LYS A 99 -19.32 5.87 -0.53
N ARG A 100 -18.49 6.92 -0.50
CA ARG A 100 -17.05 6.81 -0.25
C ARG A 100 -16.80 6.39 1.19
N ILE A 101 -17.43 7.07 2.14
CA ILE A 101 -17.29 6.76 3.58
C ILE A 101 -17.78 5.35 3.88
N TYR A 102 -18.94 4.96 3.35
CA TYR A 102 -19.47 3.60 3.51
C TYR A 102 -18.48 2.52 3.01
N ARG A 103 -17.87 2.73 1.83
CA ARG A 103 -16.86 1.80 1.29
C ARG A 103 -15.62 1.72 2.18
N LEU A 104 -15.10 2.86 2.65
CA LEU A 104 -13.92 2.89 3.51
C LEU A 104 -14.21 2.24 4.87
N MET A 105 -15.38 2.49 5.45
CA MET A 105 -15.82 1.85 6.70
C MET A 105 -15.95 0.34 6.56
N LYS A 106 -16.47 -0.16 5.42
CA LYS A 106 -16.56 -1.59 5.13
C LYS A 106 -15.17 -2.25 5.00
N LEU A 107 -14.21 -1.54 4.40
CA LEU A 107 -12.82 -2.00 4.32
C LEU A 107 -12.19 -2.08 5.72
N ALA A 108 -12.38 -1.07 6.56
CA ALA A 108 -11.88 -1.04 7.94
C ALA A 108 -12.49 -2.12 8.85
N ALA A 109 -13.78 -2.45 8.66
CA ALA A 109 -14.47 -3.46 9.46
C ALA A 109 -14.12 -4.91 9.09
N SER A 110 -13.40 -5.15 8.00
CA SER A 110 -12.88 -6.48 7.67
C SER A 110 -11.52 -6.63 8.40
N PRO A 111 -11.39 -7.52 9.39
CA PRO A 111 -10.20 -7.60 10.26
C PRO A 111 -8.90 -7.98 9.53
N SER A 112 -8.96 -8.28 8.24
CA SER A 112 -7.82 -8.73 7.43
C SER A 112 -6.93 -7.59 6.90
N GLN A 113 -7.35 -6.31 7.00
CA GLN A 113 -6.67 -5.20 6.29
C GLN A 113 -6.08 -4.11 7.20
N SER A 114 -5.99 -4.34 8.52
CA SER A 114 -5.32 -3.43 9.47
C SER A 114 -3.79 -3.59 9.50
N MET A 115 -3.16 -3.81 8.34
CA MET A 115 -1.73 -3.60 8.15
C MET A 115 -1.61 -2.39 7.22
N GLN A 116 -1.52 -1.21 7.83
CA GLN A 116 -1.02 -0.03 7.12
C GLN A 116 0.41 -0.37 6.72
N MET A 117 0.57 -0.80 5.48
CA MET A 117 1.88 -0.87 4.87
C MET A 117 2.35 0.58 4.79
N ASP A 118 3.29 0.95 5.65
CA ASP A 118 4.19 2.05 5.33
C ASP A 118 4.63 1.82 3.87
N ALA A 119 4.60 2.88 3.06
CA ALA A 119 5.25 2.81 1.75
C ALA A 119 6.64 2.16 1.98
N PRO A 120 7.07 1.19 1.16
CA PRO A 120 8.38 0.59 1.36
C PRO A 120 9.36 1.75 1.50
N GLN A 121 9.94 1.89 2.69
CA GLN A 121 10.88 2.98 2.94
C GLN A 121 11.91 2.87 1.82
N PRO A 122 12.20 3.94 1.07
CA PRO A 122 13.23 3.86 0.05
C PRO A 122 14.48 3.37 0.79
N THR A 123 14.92 2.15 0.47
CA THR A 123 16.17 1.62 1.00
C THR A 123 17.21 2.68 0.69
N PRO A 124 17.99 3.17 1.67
CA PRO A 124 19.05 4.12 1.39
C PRO A 124 19.96 3.46 0.36
N THR A 125 19.83 3.88 -0.91
CA THR A 125 20.70 3.41 -1.97
C THR A 125 22.08 3.88 -1.59
N LEU A 126 22.92 2.96 -1.10
CA LEU A 126 24.36 3.15 -1.15
C LEU A 126 24.65 3.45 -2.62
N LYS A 127 25.19 4.64 -2.88
CA LYS A 127 25.72 5.03 -4.19
C LYS A 127 26.58 3.86 -4.66
N ASN A 128 26.20 3.21 -5.76
CA ASN A 128 27.04 2.20 -6.39
C ASN A 128 28.43 2.79 -6.60
N PRO A 129 29.51 2.27 -5.98
CA PRO A 129 30.85 2.49 -6.44
C PRO A 129 31.26 1.22 -7.20
N VAL A 130 30.57 0.91 -8.29
CA VAL A 130 31.10 -0.06 -9.24
C VAL A 130 31.82 0.77 -10.29
N GLY A 131 33.09 1.01 -10.00
CA GLY A 131 34.01 1.60 -10.95
C GLY A 131 34.04 0.79 -12.23
N ASN A 132 34.06 1.49 -13.35
CA ASN A 132 34.77 1.02 -14.53
C ASN A 132 36.24 0.78 -14.11
N LEU A 133 36.61 -0.48 -13.92
CA LEU A 133 37.99 -0.93 -13.74
C LEU A 133 38.19 -2.23 -14.51
N PHE A 134 37.83 -2.25 -15.79
CA PHE A 134 38.34 -3.24 -16.75
C PHE A 134 38.38 -2.57 -18.12
N ASN A 135 39.53 -1.98 -18.45
CA ASN A 135 40.10 -1.82 -19.78
C ASN A 135 41.50 -1.23 -19.62
N GLU A 136 42.49 -2.10 -19.42
CA GLU A 136 43.86 -1.89 -19.87
C GLU A 136 44.30 -3.20 -20.53
N GLU A 137 44.20 -3.25 -21.86
CA GLU A 137 45.20 -3.80 -22.80
C GLU A 137 44.98 -3.12 -24.16
#